data_AF-A0A7Y7YMB1-F1
#
_entry.id   AF-A0A7Y7YMB1-F1
#
_cell.length_a   1.000
_cell.length_b   1.000
_cell.length_c   1.000
_cell.angle_alpha   90.00
_cell.angle_beta   90.00
_cell.angle_gamma   90.00
#
_symmetry.space_group_name_H-M   'P 1'
#
loop_
_entity.id
_entity.type
_entity.pdbx_description
1 polymer ?
#
loop_
_entity_poly.entity_id
_entity_poly.type
_entity_poly.pdbx_seq_one_letter_code
_entity_poly.pdbx_strand_id
1 'polypeptide(L)'
;MMMLNTEFERYYHQIRMRQKRDTLIWSLLLVGLYLTAGHIAEFSLTTIWQSLPNFFDYMFETLPTLHLSVLLADVHTKGSLAYWGYRLPIQLPLIWETLQLALASTLISTCIAAVLAFLAAGNTWTPPAVRFGVRASVAFLRTMPELAWAVMFVMAFGIGAIPGFLALALHTVGSLTKLFYEAIESASDKPVRGLMACGATPLQRVRFALWPQVKPIFLSYSFMRFEINFRSSTILGLVGAGGIGQELMTNIKLDRYDQVSITLLLIIVVVSVLDVLSGRLRRWVLEGKK
;
A
#
# COMPACT_ATOMS: atom_id res chain seq x y z
N MET A 1 46.31 -42.32 12.57
CA MET A 1 45.57 -41.36 13.41
C MET A 1 46.22 -39.98 13.48
N MET A 2 47.55 -39.85 13.59
CA MET A 2 48.23 -38.56 13.86
C MET A 2 48.41 -37.63 12.63
N MET A 3 48.49 -38.16 11.40
CA MET A 3 48.62 -37.31 10.19
C MET A 3 47.33 -36.59 9.77
N LEU A 4 46.17 -37.21 9.98
CA LEU A 4 44.86 -36.65 9.60
C LEU A 4 44.54 -35.34 10.37
N ASN A 5 45.06 -35.22 11.60
CA ASN A 5 44.83 -34.06 12.47
C ASN A 5 45.60 -32.81 11.97
N THR A 6 46.78 -32.99 11.36
CA THR A 6 47.63 -31.87 10.90
C THR A 6 47.17 -31.23 9.60
N GLU A 7 46.48 -31.99 8.73
CA GLU A 7 45.89 -31.45 7.50
C GLU A 7 44.58 -30.73 7.79
N PHE A 8 43.76 -31.28 8.71
CA PHE A 8 42.54 -30.61 9.18
C PHE A 8 42.86 -29.27 9.86
N GLU A 9 43.86 -29.22 10.74
CA GLU A 9 44.29 -27.97 11.39
C GLU A 9 44.80 -26.94 10.37
N ARG A 10 45.61 -27.36 9.39
CA ARG A 10 46.10 -26.46 8.32
C ARG A 10 44.94 -25.93 7.46
N TYR A 11 44.00 -26.79 7.09
CA TYR A 11 42.80 -26.42 6.34
C TYR A 11 41.91 -25.46 7.14
N TYR A 12 41.68 -25.74 8.43
CA TYR A 12 40.89 -24.91 9.34
C TYR A 12 41.52 -23.53 9.53
N HIS A 13 42.85 -23.46 9.73
CA HIS A 13 43.58 -22.20 9.80
C HIS A 13 43.51 -21.40 8.49
N GLN A 14 43.61 -22.06 7.33
CA GLN A 14 43.47 -21.39 6.03
C GLN A 14 42.06 -20.82 5.82
N ILE A 15 41.00 -21.57 6.18
CA ILE A 15 39.62 -21.09 6.08
C ILE A 15 39.36 -19.95 7.05
N ARG A 16 39.79 -20.06 8.31
CA ARG A 16 39.58 -19.03 9.33
C ARG A 16 40.28 -17.72 8.94
N MET A 17 41.47 -17.79 8.35
CA MET A 17 42.18 -16.60 7.86
C MET A 17 41.49 -15.99 6.64
N ARG A 18 40.98 -16.81 5.72
CA ARG A 18 40.22 -16.34 4.56
C ARG A 18 38.90 -15.68 4.98
N GLN A 19 38.15 -16.31 5.90
CA GLN A 19 36.93 -15.74 6.47
C GLN A 19 37.19 -14.43 7.22
N LYS A 20 38.26 -14.34 8.03
CA LYS A 20 38.63 -13.08 8.71
C LYS A 20 38.97 -11.99 7.71
N ARG A 21 39.77 -12.30 6.68
CA ARG A 21 40.16 -11.34 5.64
C ARG A 21 38.93 -10.88 4.84
N ASP A 22 38.10 -11.81 4.42
CA ASP A 22 36.91 -11.50 3.62
C ASP A 22 35.91 -10.70 4.47
N THR A 23 35.70 -11.05 5.74
CA THR A 23 34.86 -10.28 6.68
C THR A 23 35.40 -8.86 6.89
N LEU A 24 36.72 -8.71 7.04
CA LEU A 24 37.36 -7.39 7.16
C LEU A 24 37.20 -6.56 5.88
N ILE A 25 37.41 -7.17 4.71
CA ILE A 25 37.25 -6.49 3.41
C ILE A 25 35.79 -6.04 3.23
N TRP A 26 34.82 -6.91 3.49
CA TRP A 26 33.40 -6.57 3.38
C TRP A 26 32.99 -5.51 4.41
N SER A 27 33.52 -5.57 5.63
CA SER A 27 33.26 -4.57 6.67
C SER A 27 33.84 -3.21 6.29
N LEU A 28 35.07 -3.17 5.78
CA LEU A 28 35.72 -1.93 5.31
C LEU A 28 35.01 -1.35 4.08
N LEU A 29 34.58 -2.20 3.14
CA LEU A 29 33.79 -1.78 1.98
C LEU A 29 32.43 -1.21 2.42
N LEU A 30 31.77 -1.84 3.39
CA LEU A 30 30.50 -1.35 3.93
C LEU A 30 30.67 -0.01 4.66
N VAL A 31 31.74 0.14 5.45
CA VAL A 31 32.07 1.43 6.10
C VAL A 31 32.40 2.49 5.05
N GLY A 32 33.17 2.15 4.00
CA GLY A 32 33.47 3.06 2.90
C GLY A 32 32.22 3.49 2.13
N LEU A 33 31.31 2.56 1.85
CA LEU A 33 30.01 2.86 1.23
C LEU A 33 29.14 3.72 2.15
N TYR A 34 29.13 3.46 3.46
CA TYR A 34 28.38 4.26 4.43
C TYR A 34 28.90 5.71 4.48
N LEU A 35 30.23 5.89 4.55
CA LEU A 35 30.84 7.22 4.61
C LEU A 35 30.63 8.01 3.29
N THR A 36 30.76 7.35 2.15
CA THR A 36 30.51 7.97 0.84
C THR A 36 29.02 8.27 0.63
N ALA A 37 28.13 7.37 1.03
CA ALA A 37 26.68 7.62 1.01
C ALA A 37 26.30 8.77 1.94
N GLY A 38 26.87 8.85 3.15
CA GLY A 38 26.63 9.96 4.08
C GLY A 38 27.05 11.32 3.51
N HIS A 39 28.18 11.36 2.79
CA HIS A 39 28.65 12.58 2.14
C HIS A 39 27.83 12.95 0.89
N ILE A 40 27.36 11.97 0.11
CA ILE A 40 26.57 12.22 -1.13
C ILE A 40 25.11 12.56 -0.81
N ALA A 41 24.53 11.93 0.21
CA ALA A 41 23.11 12.07 0.55
C ALA A 41 22.82 13.21 1.55
N GLU A 42 23.81 14.04 1.88
CA GLU A 42 23.73 15.09 2.93
C GLU A 42 23.17 14.58 4.28
N PHE A 43 23.29 13.26 4.53
CA PHE A 43 22.71 12.62 5.70
C PHE A 43 23.64 12.84 6.89
N SER A 44 23.37 13.89 7.67
CA SER A 44 24.12 14.20 8.88
C SER A 44 23.35 13.79 10.14
N LEU A 45 23.94 12.94 10.98
CA LEU A 45 23.37 12.61 12.30
C LEU A 45 23.17 13.87 13.15
N THR A 46 24.00 14.88 12.94
CA THR A 46 23.92 16.19 13.59
C THR A 46 22.63 16.93 13.25
N THR A 47 22.19 16.95 11.99
CA THR A 47 20.93 17.58 11.58
C THR A 47 19.74 16.87 12.21
N ILE A 48 19.78 15.52 12.28
CA ILE A 48 18.72 14.74 12.94
C ILE A 48 18.65 15.10 14.43
N TRP A 49 19.79 15.09 15.12
CA TRP A 49 19.84 15.42 16.55
C TRP A 49 19.37 16.85 16.83
N GLN A 50 19.73 17.81 15.97
CA GLN A 50 19.32 19.22 16.09
C GLN A 50 17.86 19.46 15.71
N SER A 51 17.30 18.70 14.77
CA SER A 51 15.90 18.84 14.33
C SER A 51 14.93 18.04 15.19
N LEU A 52 15.44 17.13 16.03
CA LEU A 52 14.64 16.27 16.90
C LEU A 52 13.72 17.05 17.84
N PRO A 53 14.15 18.16 18.50
CA PRO A 53 13.25 18.99 19.30
C PRO A 53 12.09 19.57 18.47
N ASN A 54 12.36 20.12 17.27
CA ASN A 54 11.33 20.70 16.41
C ASN A 54 10.23 19.70 16.03
N PHE A 55 10.59 18.43 15.87
CA PHE A 55 9.62 17.36 15.62
C PHE A 55 8.68 17.16 16.82
N PHE A 56 9.23 17.13 18.03
CA PHE A 56 8.44 17.00 19.25
C PHE A 56 7.58 18.25 19.50
N ASP A 57 8.10 19.45 19.24
CA ASP A 57 7.34 20.70 19.35
C ASP A 57 6.11 20.65 18.43
N TYR A 58 6.29 20.27 17.16
CA TYR A 58 5.18 20.08 16.22
C TYR A 58 4.16 19.02 16.70
N MET A 59 4.65 17.90 17.27
CA MET A 59 3.76 16.89 17.84
C MET A 59 2.94 17.42 19.01
N PHE A 60 3.55 18.15 19.94
CA PHE A 60 2.87 18.71 21.10
C PHE A 60 1.89 19.83 20.71
N GLU A 61 2.23 20.66 19.72
CA GLU A 61 1.32 21.68 19.17
C GLU A 61 0.11 21.05 18.46
N THR A 62 0.30 19.89 17.85
CA THR A 62 -0.79 19.14 17.21
C THR A 62 -1.73 18.51 18.25
N LEU A 63 -1.30 18.24 19.48
CA LEU A 63 -2.21 17.64 20.47
C LEU A 63 -3.33 18.62 20.87
N PRO A 64 -4.59 18.16 20.94
CA PRO A 64 -5.69 19.04 21.29
C PRO A 64 -5.58 19.53 22.73
N THR A 65 -5.70 20.83 22.93
CA THR A 65 -5.65 21.48 24.25
C THR A 65 -7.00 21.39 24.95
N LEU A 66 -7.44 20.18 25.33
CA LEU A 66 -8.73 19.96 25.99
C LEU A 66 -8.64 20.29 27.48
N HIS A 67 -9.52 21.17 27.96
CA HIS A 67 -9.62 21.53 29.38
C HIS A 67 -10.86 20.90 30.01
N LEU A 68 -10.68 20.10 31.08
CA LEU A 68 -11.77 19.35 31.71
C LEU A 68 -12.90 20.25 32.23
N SER A 69 -12.58 21.48 32.64
CA SER A 69 -13.53 22.47 33.15
C SER A 69 -14.47 23.04 32.08
N VAL A 70 -14.06 23.05 30.81
CA VAL A 70 -14.80 23.62 29.68
C VAL A 70 -15.01 22.61 28.56
N LEU A 71 -14.86 21.31 28.85
CA LEU A 71 -14.93 20.24 27.86
C LEU A 71 -16.26 20.23 27.09
N LEU A 72 -17.36 20.47 27.81
CA LEU A 72 -18.73 20.52 27.29
C LEU A 72 -19.21 21.96 26.98
N ALA A 73 -18.29 22.93 26.97
CA ALA A 73 -18.63 24.29 26.58
C ALA A 73 -18.86 24.39 25.06
N ASP A 74 -19.38 25.54 24.63
CA ASP A 74 -19.78 25.78 23.25
C ASP A 74 -18.59 25.82 22.27
N VAL A 75 -18.93 25.89 20.97
CA VAL A 75 -17.99 25.92 19.85
C VAL A 75 -17.03 27.12 19.86
N HIS A 76 -17.35 28.17 20.62
CA HIS A 76 -16.52 29.38 20.72
C HIS A 76 -15.49 29.32 21.85
N THR A 77 -15.58 28.32 22.73
CA THR A 77 -14.70 28.20 23.89
C THR A 77 -13.46 27.37 23.54
N LYS A 78 -12.30 28.01 23.42
CA LYS A 78 -11.04 27.30 23.17
C LYS A 78 -10.80 26.23 24.26
N GLY A 79 -10.51 25.02 23.82
CA GLY A 79 -10.31 23.85 24.67
C GLY A 79 -11.58 23.07 25.04
N SER A 80 -12.75 23.47 24.50
CA SER A 80 -13.93 22.61 24.49
C SER A 80 -13.87 21.58 23.36
N LEU A 81 -14.59 20.47 23.53
CA LEU A 81 -14.70 19.45 22.48
C LEU A 81 -15.45 19.97 21.25
N ALA A 82 -16.42 20.86 21.45
CA ALA A 82 -17.15 21.52 20.37
C ALA A 82 -16.23 22.44 19.54
N TYR A 83 -15.35 23.21 20.18
CA TYR A 83 -14.36 24.04 19.50
C TYR A 83 -13.37 23.18 18.73
N TRP A 84 -12.90 22.07 19.28
CA TRP A 84 -12.00 21.17 18.55
C TRP A 84 -12.68 20.57 17.31
N GLY A 85 -13.96 20.20 17.44
CA GLY A 85 -14.79 19.59 16.41
C GLY A 85 -15.54 20.53 15.47
N TYR A 86 -15.29 21.85 15.50
CA TYR A 86 -16.17 22.79 14.80
C TYR A 86 -16.22 22.61 13.26
N ARG A 87 -15.18 22.04 12.64
CA ARG A 87 -15.12 21.77 11.20
C ARG A 87 -15.52 20.35 10.81
N LEU A 88 -16.01 19.53 11.75
CA LEU A 88 -16.56 18.21 11.44
C LEU A 88 -17.61 18.22 10.31
N PRO A 89 -18.51 19.24 10.21
CA PRO A 89 -19.45 19.32 9.09
C PRO A 89 -18.79 19.42 7.71
N ILE A 90 -17.53 19.86 7.63
CA ILE A 90 -16.73 19.93 6.39
C ILE A 90 -15.88 18.66 6.24
N GLN A 91 -15.25 18.21 7.32
CA GLN A 91 -14.35 17.05 7.31
C GLN A 91 -15.07 15.73 7.04
N LEU A 92 -16.27 15.52 7.60
CA LEU A 92 -17.02 14.27 7.42
C LEU A 92 -17.42 14.03 5.96
N PRO A 93 -17.98 15.01 5.21
CA PRO A 93 -18.20 14.87 3.77
C PRO A 93 -16.92 14.58 2.98
N LEU A 94 -15.79 15.21 3.33
CA LEU A 94 -14.52 14.98 2.64
C LEU A 94 -13.94 13.59 2.89
N ILE A 95 -14.11 13.05 4.09
CA ILE A 95 -13.79 11.65 4.39
C ILE A 95 -14.66 10.72 3.56
N TRP A 96 -15.95 11.03 3.46
CA TRP A 96 -16.88 10.26 2.65
C TRP A 96 -16.50 10.30 1.17
N GLU A 97 -16.12 11.46 0.62
CA GLU A 97 -15.58 11.60 -0.73
C GLU A 97 -14.31 10.74 -0.91
N THR A 98 -13.41 10.77 0.06
CA THR A 98 -12.17 9.97 0.07
C THR A 98 -12.47 8.46 0.07
N LEU A 99 -13.48 8.05 0.83
CA LEU A 99 -13.94 6.66 0.89
C LEU A 99 -14.57 6.21 -0.43
N GLN A 100 -15.41 7.05 -1.02
CA GLN A 100 -16.03 6.81 -2.33
C GLN A 100 -14.97 6.71 -3.43
N LEU A 101 -13.96 7.57 -3.40
CA LEU A 101 -12.84 7.56 -4.34
C LEU A 101 -12.07 6.25 -4.28
N ALA A 102 -11.72 5.80 -3.06
CA ALA A 102 -11.05 4.53 -2.83
C ALA A 102 -11.91 3.33 -3.26
N LEU A 103 -13.22 3.38 -2.98
CA LEU A 103 -14.15 2.31 -3.35
C LEU A 103 -14.32 2.22 -4.87
N ALA A 104 -14.58 3.35 -5.53
CA ALA A 104 -14.82 3.41 -6.97
C ALA A 104 -13.59 2.94 -7.75
N SER A 105 -12.39 3.45 -7.39
CA SER A 105 -11.14 3.02 -8.01
C SER A 105 -10.92 1.52 -7.82
N THR A 106 -11.11 1.00 -6.60
CA THR A 106 -10.92 -0.43 -6.31
C THR A 106 -11.89 -1.33 -7.07
N LEU A 107 -13.17 -0.95 -7.15
CA LEU A 107 -14.20 -1.74 -7.85
C LEU A 107 -13.90 -1.81 -9.35
N ILE A 108 -13.65 -0.67 -9.98
CA ILE A 108 -13.35 -0.60 -11.42
C ILE A 108 -12.05 -1.35 -11.72
N SER A 109 -11.01 -1.14 -10.92
CA SER A 109 -9.74 -1.84 -11.08
C SER A 109 -9.87 -3.33 -10.85
N THR A 110 -10.71 -3.78 -9.89
CA THR A 110 -10.98 -5.21 -9.65
C THR A 110 -11.63 -5.85 -10.87
N CYS A 111 -12.64 -5.22 -11.46
CA CYS A 111 -13.32 -5.74 -12.64
C CYS A 111 -12.37 -5.87 -13.83
N ILE A 112 -11.60 -4.81 -14.12
CA ILE A 112 -10.60 -4.82 -15.19
C ILE A 112 -9.50 -5.85 -14.90
N ALA A 113 -8.97 -5.87 -13.68
CA ALA A 113 -7.92 -6.80 -13.28
C ALA A 113 -8.38 -8.25 -13.35
N ALA A 114 -9.63 -8.56 -13.00
CA ALA A 114 -10.16 -9.91 -13.09
C ALA A 114 -10.13 -10.42 -14.53
N VAL A 115 -10.54 -9.59 -15.50
CA VAL A 115 -10.48 -9.94 -16.93
C VAL A 115 -9.03 -10.08 -17.40
N LEU A 116 -8.18 -9.08 -17.10
CA LEU A 116 -6.77 -9.10 -17.51
C LEU A 116 -6.00 -10.26 -16.88
N ALA A 117 -6.36 -10.69 -15.67
CA ALA A 117 -5.69 -11.78 -14.98
C ALA A 117 -5.84 -13.13 -15.69
N PHE A 118 -7.03 -13.42 -16.24
CA PHE A 118 -7.23 -14.64 -17.04
C PHE A 118 -6.42 -14.60 -18.34
N LEU A 119 -6.23 -13.42 -18.94
CA LEU A 119 -5.36 -13.24 -20.12
C LEU A 119 -3.86 -13.31 -19.78
N ALA A 120 -3.48 -12.90 -18.56
CA ALA A 120 -2.09 -12.87 -18.11
C ALA A 120 -1.60 -14.22 -17.54
N ALA A 121 -2.51 -15.07 -17.08
CA ALA A 121 -2.18 -16.33 -16.44
C ALA A 121 -1.63 -17.38 -17.43
N GLY A 122 -0.63 -18.12 -16.99
CA GLY A 122 0.08 -19.10 -17.79
C GLY A 122 -0.72 -20.37 -18.10
N ASN A 123 -1.67 -20.72 -17.24
CA ASN A 123 -2.49 -21.93 -17.33
C ASN A 123 -3.84 -21.73 -18.04
N THR A 124 -4.11 -20.55 -18.63
CA THR A 124 -5.41 -20.20 -19.23
C THR A 124 -5.54 -20.34 -20.75
N TRP A 125 -4.69 -21.14 -21.43
CA TRP A 125 -4.69 -21.30 -22.90
C TRP A 125 -4.63 -19.99 -23.72
N THR A 126 -4.20 -18.88 -23.11
CA THR A 126 -4.08 -17.59 -23.79
C THR A 126 -2.82 -17.55 -24.66
N PRO A 127 -2.85 -16.97 -25.87
CA PRO A 127 -1.67 -16.87 -26.73
C PRO A 127 -0.47 -16.21 -26.03
N PRO A 128 0.76 -16.72 -26.19
CA PRO A 128 1.94 -16.19 -25.51
C PRO A 128 2.18 -14.68 -25.72
N ALA A 129 1.89 -14.17 -26.92
CA ALA A 129 2.04 -12.76 -27.25
C ALA A 129 1.07 -11.86 -26.47
N VAL A 130 -0.21 -12.25 -26.37
CA VAL A 130 -1.21 -11.52 -25.57
C VAL A 130 -0.83 -11.53 -24.10
N ARG A 131 -0.43 -12.70 -23.59
CA ARG A 131 0.04 -12.86 -22.21
C ARG A 131 1.23 -11.94 -21.89
N PHE A 132 2.22 -11.90 -22.78
CA PHE A 132 3.38 -11.02 -22.64
C PHE A 132 2.96 -9.54 -22.65
N GLY A 133 2.13 -9.12 -23.61
CA GLY A 133 1.62 -7.76 -23.70
C GLY A 133 0.91 -7.31 -22.43
N VAL A 134 -0.04 -8.11 -21.93
CA VAL A 134 -0.76 -7.79 -20.69
C VAL A 134 0.20 -7.71 -19.50
N ARG A 135 1.13 -8.68 -19.34
CA ARG A 135 2.11 -8.66 -18.23
C ARG A 135 3.05 -7.46 -18.30
N ALA A 136 3.47 -7.05 -19.50
CA ALA A 136 4.31 -5.87 -19.70
C ALA A 136 3.55 -4.57 -19.36
N SER A 137 2.31 -4.42 -19.85
CA SER A 137 1.46 -3.26 -19.50
C SER A 137 1.19 -3.18 -18.00
N VAL A 138 0.88 -4.32 -17.38
CA VAL A 138 0.68 -4.42 -15.92
C VAL A 138 1.94 -4.05 -15.14
N ALA A 139 3.11 -4.51 -15.59
CA ALA A 139 4.38 -4.12 -14.98
C ALA A 139 4.59 -2.61 -15.07
N PHE A 140 4.37 -2.01 -16.23
CA PHE A 140 4.48 -0.56 -16.44
C PHE A 140 3.57 0.25 -15.51
N LEU A 141 2.28 -0.08 -15.45
CA LEU A 141 1.30 0.62 -14.59
C LEU A 141 1.73 0.66 -13.11
N ARG A 142 2.46 -0.38 -12.68
CA ARG A 142 2.85 -0.60 -11.29
C ARG A 142 4.23 -0.06 -10.94
N THR A 143 5.08 0.21 -11.94
CA THR A 143 6.40 0.81 -11.75
C THR A 143 6.28 2.26 -11.29
N MET A 144 5.27 2.98 -11.78
CA MET A 144 5.02 4.36 -11.38
C MET A 144 4.31 4.41 -10.01
N PRO A 145 4.85 5.16 -9.03
CA PRO A 145 4.17 5.42 -7.76
C PRO A 145 2.84 6.15 -7.97
N GLU A 146 1.87 5.89 -7.10
CA GLU A 146 0.54 6.52 -7.16
C GLU A 146 0.63 8.05 -7.09
N LEU A 147 1.56 8.59 -6.30
CA LEU A 147 1.79 10.04 -6.21
C LEU A 147 2.27 10.65 -7.53
N ALA A 148 3.11 9.95 -8.29
CA ALA A 148 3.58 10.43 -9.58
C ALA A 148 2.42 10.52 -10.58
N TRP A 149 1.57 9.49 -10.62
CA TRP A 149 0.33 9.52 -11.41
C TRP A 149 -0.58 10.67 -11.01
N ALA A 150 -0.78 10.89 -9.70
CA ALA A 150 -1.66 11.95 -9.21
C ALA A 150 -1.17 13.33 -9.63
N VAL A 151 0.13 13.63 -9.48
CA VAL A 151 0.70 14.91 -9.91
C VAL A 151 0.51 15.12 -11.42
N MET A 152 0.79 14.10 -12.23
CA MET A 152 0.58 14.18 -13.69
C MET A 152 -0.89 14.47 -14.04
N PHE A 153 -1.83 13.80 -13.38
CA PHE A 153 -3.25 14.01 -13.66
C PHE A 153 -3.80 15.31 -13.09
N VAL A 154 -3.29 15.80 -11.96
CA VAL A 154 -3.64 17.14 -11.45
C VAL A 154 -3.18 18.21 -12.43
N MET A 155 -1.99 18.06 -13.03
CA MET A 155 -1.52 18.96 -14.08
C MET A 155 -2.37 18.88 -15.37
N ALA A 156 -2.88 17.70 -15.71
CA ALA A 156 -3.66 17.50 -16.92
C ALA A 156 -5.15 17.90 -16.79
N PHE A 157 -5.78 17.58 -15.66
CA PHE A 157 -7.22 17.72 -15.44
C PHE A 157 -7.59 18.80 -14.40
N GLY A 158 -6.60 19.39 -13.74
CA GLY A 158 -6.79 20.32 -12.63
C GLY A 158 -6.96 19.62 -11.27
N ILE A 159 -7.09 20.43 -10.22
CA ILE A 159 -7.30 19.97 -8.84
C ILE A 159 -8.69 19.33 -8.71
N GLY A 160 -8.77 18.16 -8.08
CA GLY A 160 -10.04 17.51 -7.79
C GLY A 160 -9.94 15.98 -7.65
N ALA A 161 -11.10 15.34 -7.46
CA ALA A 161 -11.19 13.90 -7.23
C ALA A 161 -10.79 13.04 -8.45
N ILE A 162 -11.04 13.49 -9.68
CA ILE A 162 -10.76 12.72 -10.90
C ILE A 162 -9.27 12.34 -11.04
N PRO A 163 -8.30 13.26 -10.85
CA PRO A 163 -6.89 12.90 -10.80
C PRO A 163 -6.55 11.78 -9.80
N GLY A 164 -7.11 11.85 -8.59
CA GLY A 164 -6.91 10.84 -7.55
C GLY A 164 -7.50 9.49 -7.95
N PHE A 165 -8.70 9.51 -8.52
CA PHE A 165 -9.38 8.32 -9.02
C PHE A 165 -8.53 7.61 -10.08
N LEU A 166 -8.06 8.35 -11.10
CA LEU A 166 -7.27 7.79 -12.20
C LEU A 166 -5.92 7.25 -11.70
N ALA A 167 -5.26 7.98 -10.82
CA ALA A 167 -3.98 7.57 -10.23
C ALA A 167 -4.12 6.24 -9.47
N LEU A 168 -5.11 6.15 -8.58
CA LEU A 168 -5.40 4.93 -7.82
C LEU A 168 -5.84 3.80 -8.74
N ALA A 169 -6.72 4.08 -9.70
CA ALA A 169 -7.28 3.06 -10.57
C ALA A 169 -6.19 2.39 -11.43
N LEU A 170 -5.32 3.17 -12.06
CA LEU A 170 -4.24 2.65 -12.91
C LEU A 170 -3.25 1.80 -12.13
N HIS A 171 -2.77 2.30 -10.99
CA HIS A 171 -1.84 1.55 -10.15
C HIS A 171 -2.51 0.27 -9.58
N THR A 172 -3.78 0.35 -9.19
CA THR A 172 -4.56 -0.77 -8.67
C THR A 172 -4.83 -1.82 -9.74
N VAL A 173 -5.11 -1.44 -10.99
CA VAL A 173 -5.27 -2.39 -12.11
C VAL A 173 -4.01 -3.22 -12.27
N GLY A 174 -2.84 -2.59 -12.35
CA GLY A 174 -1.56 -3.31 -12.48
C GLY A 174 -1.31 -4.22 -11.27
N SER A 175 -1.55 -3.71 -10.07
CA SER A 175 -1.37 -4.44 -8.82
C SER A 175 -2.27 -5.67 -8.69
N LEU A 176 -3.58 -5.50 -8.84
CA LEU A 176 -4.54 -6.60 -8.73
C LEU A 176 -4.37 -7.61 -9.85
N THR A 177 -4.12 -7.17 -11.08
CA THR A 177 -3.92 -8.11 -12.21
C THR A 177 -2.79 -9.08 -11.90
N LYS A 178 -1.66 -8.58 -11.36
CA LYS A 178 -0.54 -9.42 -10.92
C LYS A 178 -0.95 -10.46 -9.90
N LEU A 179 -1.55 -10.01 -8.80
CA LEU A 179 -1.96 -10.88 -7.69
C LEU A 179 -3.00 -11.91 -8.15
N PHE A 180 -3.94 -11.50 -9.00
CA PHE A 180 -4.99 -12.35 -9.52
C PHE A 180 -4.45 -13.41 -10.48
N TYR A 181 -3.54 -13.07 -11.39
CA TYR A 181 -3.00 -14.08 -12.29
C TYR A 181 -2.08 -15.06 -11.56
N GLU A 182 -1.35 -14.63 -10.53
CA GLU A 182 -0.57 -15.53 -9.67
C GLU A 182 -1.47 -16.50 -8.89
N ALA A 183 -2.61 -16.01 -8.39
CA ALA A 183 -3.61 -16.85 -7.75
C ALA A 183 -4.21 -17.86 -8.73
N ILE A 184 -4.45 -17.46 -9.99
CA ILE A 184 -4.87 -18.36 -11.06
C ILE A 184 -3.80 -19.41 -11.35
N GLU A 185 -2.53 -19.01 -11.53
CA GLU A 185 -1.41 -19.93 -11.82
C GLU A 185 -1.17 -20.92 -10.68
N SER A 186 -1.49 -20.54 -9.44
CA SER A 186 -1.34 -21.37 -8.24
C SER A 186 -2.51 -22.34 -8.00
N ALA A 187 -3.62 -22.19 -8.74
CA ALA A 187 -4.81 -23.04 -8.56
C ALA A 187 -4.55 -24.49 -9.00
N SER A 188 -5.24 -25.45 -8.38
CA SER A 188 -5.07 -26.86 -8.73
C SER A 188 -5.62 -27.16 -10.12
N ASP A 189 -4.80 -27.79 -10.94
CA ASP A 189 -5.18 -28.24 -12.28
C ASP A 189 -6.00 -29.55 -12.27
N LYS A 190 -6.17 -30.22 -11.12
CA LYS A 190 -6.92 -31.48 -11.02
C LYS A 190 -8.38 -31.35 -11.52
N PRO A 191 -9.18 -30.36 -11.07
CA PRO A 191 -10.56 -30.21 -11.54
C PRO A 191 -10.63 -29.78 -13.01
N VAL A 192 -9.62 -29.04 -13.48
CA VAL A 192 -9.51 -28.60 -14.88
C VAL A 192 -9.32 -29.80 -15.81
N ARG A 193 -8.41 -30.72 -15.47
CA ARG A 193 -8.21 -31.97 -16.21
C ARG A 193 -9.42 -32.89 -16.16
N GLY A 194 -10.09 -32.97 -15.02
CA GLY A 194 -11.33 -33.75 -14.87
C GLY A 194 -12.42 -33.29 -15.84
N LEU A 195 -12.68 -31.98 -15.91
CA LEU A 195 -13.63 -31.41 -16.87
C LEU A 195 -13.17 -31.59 -18.32
N MET A 196 -11.86 -31.48 -18.59
CA MET A 196 -11.31 -31.71 -19.93
C MET A 196 -11.57 -33.14 -20.43
N ALA A 197 -11.46 -34.14 -19.55
CA ALA A 197 -11.78 -35.53 -19.89
C ALA A 197 -13.27 -35.75 -20.24
N CYS A 198 -14.16 -34.89 -19.73
CA CYS A 198 -15.59 -34.88 -20.06
C CYS A 198 -15.91 -34.06 -21.33
N GLY A 199 -14.91 -33.56 -22.07
CA GLY A 199 -15.12 -32.76 -23.28
C GLY A 199 -15.48 -31.29 -23.02
N ALA A 200 -15.22 -30.76 -21.82
CA ALA A 200 -15.56 -29.38 -21.49
C ALA A 200 -14.74 -28.35 -22.28
N THR A 201 -15.40 -27.29 -22.74
CA THR A 201 -14.77 -26.18 -23.46
C THR A 201 -13.86 -25.35 -22.54
N PRO A 202 -12.92 -24.54 -23.08
CA PRO A 202 -12.06 -23.66 -22.27
C PRO A 202 -12.84 -22.78 -21.29
N LEU A 203 -13.96 -22.20 -21.74
CA LEU A 203 -14.80 -21.34 -20.90
C LEU A 203 -15.49 -22.12 -19.77
N GLN A 204 -15.95 -23.35 -20.04
CA GLN A 204 -16.50 -24.24 -19.01
C GLN A 204 -15.45 -24.61 -17.97
N ARG A 205 -14.21 -24.90 -18.40
CA ARG A 205 -13.09 -25.18 -17.48
C ARG A 205 -12.78 -23.98 -16.59
N VAL A 206 -12.75 -22.76 -17.14
CA VAL A 206 -12.55 -21.53 -16.35
C VAL A 206 -13.70 -21.35 -15.35
N ARG A 207 -14.95 -21.44 -15.80
CA ARG A 207 -16.14 -21.18 -14.97
C ARG A 207 -16.34 -22.21 -13.85
N PHE A 208 -16.11 -23.49 -14.13
CA PHE A 208 -16.49 -24.58 -13.21
C PHE A 208 -15.30 -25.22 -12.48
N ALA A 209 -14.07 -25.11 -12.98
CA ALA A 209 -12.89 -25.61 -12.27
C ALA A 209 -12.05 -24.47 -11.65
N LEU A 210 -11.74 -23.42 -12.41
CA LEU A 210 -10.76 -22.42 -11.99
C LEU A 210 -11.38 -21.31 -11.12
N TRP A 211 -12.47 -20.68 -11.59
CA TRP A 211 -13.16 -19.59 -10.91
C TRP A 211 -13.57 -19.90 -9.47
N PRO A 212 -14.12 -21.09 -9.15
CA PRO A 212 -14.50 -21.41 -7.77
C PRO A 212 -13.31 -21.45 -6.80
N GLN A 213 -12.12 -21.80 -7.29
CA GLN A 213 -10.89 -21.86 -6.49
C GLN A 213 -10.31 -20.46 -6.24
N VAL A 214 -10.37 -19.56 -7.24
CA VAL A 214 -9.70 -18.25 -7.18
C VAL A 214 -10.60 -17.12 -6.68
N LYS A 215 -11.94 -17.24 -6.82
CA LYS A 215 -12.89 -16.19 -6.39
C LYS A 215 -12.68 -15.71 -4.94
N PRO A 216 -12.36 -16.57 -3.94
CA PRO A 216 -12.21 -16.10 -2.56
C PRO A 216 -10.92 -15.27 -2.40
N ILE A 217 -9.87 -15.67 -3.11
CA ILE A 217 -8.58 -14.97 -3.13
C ILE A 217 -8.73 -13.61 -3.83
N PHE A 218 -9.46 -13.56 -4.94
CA PHE A 218 -9.73 -12.32 -5.66
C PHE A 218 -10.42 -11.30 -4.74
N LEU A 219 -11.49 -11.75 -4.08
CA LEU A 219 -12.25 -10.90 -3.17
C LEU A 219 -11.40 -10.43 -1.97
N SER A 220 -10.57 -11.32 -1.40
CA SER A 220 -9.63 -10.98 -0.35
C SER A 220 -8.64 -9.88 -0.77
N TYR A 221 -8.02 -10.01 -1.94
CA TYR A 221 -7.10 -9.00 -2.44
C TYR A 221 -7.79 -7.69 -2.83
N SER A 222 -9.02 -7.73 -3.34
CA SER A 222 -9.82 -6.53 -3.58
C SER A 222 -10.12 -5.75 -2.29
N PHE A 223 -10.51 -6.43 -1.21
CA PHE A 223 -10.72 -5.76 0.08
C PHE A 223 -9.44 -5.18 0.67
N MET A 224 -8.34 -5.93 0.60
CA MET A 224 -7.03 -5.44 1.00
C MET A 224 -6.62 -4.19 0.19
N ARG A 225 -6.90 -4.18 -1.12
CA ARG A 225 -6.62 -3.03 -1.99
C ARG A 225 -7.53 -1.85 -1.73
N PHE A 226 -8.77 -2.08 -1.32
CA PHE A 226 -9.67 -1.00 -0.92
C PHE A 226 -9.12 -0.21 0.27
N GLU A 227 -8.67 -0.91 1.32
CA GLU A 227 -8.03 -0.28 2.48
C GLU A 227 -6.76 0.49 2.10
N ILE A 228 -5.90 -0.11 1.26
CA ILE A 228 -4.68 0.53 0.75
C ILE A 228 -5.04 1.79 -0.04
N ASN A 229 -6.02 1.72 -0.94
CA ASN A 229 -6.44 2.84 -1.76
C ASN A 229 -7.02 3.99 -0.92
N PHE A 230 -7.72 3.68 0.18
CA PHE A 230 -8.17 4.70 1.12
C PHE A 230 -6.98 5.42 1.76
N ARG A 231 -6.00 4.67 2.28
CA ARG A 231 -4.78 5.26 2.87
C ARG A 231 -4.03 6.10 1.84
N SER A 232 -3.82 5.57 0.64
CA SER A 232 -3.14 6.28 -0.45
C SER A 232 -3.88 7.56 -0.85
N SER A 233 -5.22 7.52 -0.95
CA SER A 233 -6.01 8.69 -1.33
C SER A 233 -5.84 9.88 -0.37
N THR A 234 -5.62 9.64 0.93
CA THR A 234 -5.32 10.71 1.89
C THR A 234 -3.99 11.42 1.58
N ILE A 235 -3.00 10.69 1.06
CA ILE A 235 -1.71 11.26 0.67
C ILE A 235 -1.85 11.97 -0.69
N LEU A 236 -2.60 11.40 -1.63
CA LEU A 236 -2.86 12.02 -2.93
C LEU A 236 -3.61 13.36 -2.78
N GLY A 237 -4.50 13.50 -1.80
CA GLY A 237 -5.18 14.76 -1.52
C GLY A 237 -4.22 15.91 -1.21
N LEU A 238 -3.04 15.62 -0.65
CA LEU A 238 -2.01 16.61 -0.34
C LEU A 238 -1.45 17.30 -1.61
N VAL A 239 -1.47 16.60 -2.75
CA VAL A 239 -0.97 17.10 -4.05
C VAL A 239 -2.09 17.67 -4.95
N GLY A 240 -3.30 17.83 -4.40
CA GLY A 240 -4.44 18.40 -5.13
C GLY A 240 -5.40 17.37 -5.74
N ALA A 241 -5.34 16.10 -5.31
CA ALA A 241 -6.27 15.06 -5.75
C ALA A 241 -7.62 15.05 -4.99
N GLY A 242 -7.94 16.12 -4.25
CA GLY A 242 -9.20 16.28 -3.51
C GLY A 242 -9.29 15.52 -2.18
N GLY A 243 -10.50 15.45 -1.63
CA GLY A 243 -10.81 14.72 -0.39
C GLY A 243 -10.17 15.27 0.88
N ILE A 244 -10.10 14.42 1.91
CA ILE A 244 -9.65 14.79 3.26
C ILE A 244 -8.17 15.18 3.30
N GLY A 245 -7.35 14.63 2.41
CA GLY A 245 -5.94 15.00 2.28
C GLY A 245 -5.74 16.47 1.92
N GLN A 246 -6.57 17.00 1.03
CA GLN A 246 -6.47 18.42 0.65
C GLN A 246 -6.82 19.35 1.82
N GLU A 247 -7.84 18.99 2.61
CA GLU A 247 -8.23 19.71 3.81
C GLU A 247 -7.15 19.62 4.90
N LEU A 248 -6.52 18.45 5.08
CA LEU A 248 -5.37 18.28 5.96
C LEU A 248 -4.21 19.20 5.56
N MET A 249 -3.83 19.22 4.27
CA MET A 249 -2.79 20.11 3.76
C MET A 249 -3.15 21.58 3.94
N THR A 250 -4.42 21.94 3.76
CA THR A 250 -4.91 23.31 3.98
C THR A 250 -4.76 23.72 5.44
N ASN A 251 -5.11 22.84 6.38
CA ASN A 251 -4.98 23.13 7.81
C ASN A 251 -3.52 23.23 8.26
N ILE A 252 -2.63 22.40 7.71
CA ILE A 252 -1.19 22.49 7.95
C ILE A 252 -0.65 23.84 7.46
N LYS A 253 -1.03 24.26 6.24
CA LYS A 253 -0.57 25.55 5.66
C LYS A 253 -1.11 26.79 6.38
N LEU A 254 -2.21 26.66 7.11
CA LEU A 254 -2.84 27.73 7.88
C LEU A 254 -2.48 27.68 9.37
N ASP A 255 -1.54 26.81 9.77
CA ASP A 255 -1.13 26.56 11.16
C ASP A 255 -2.31 26.26 12.10
N ARG A 256 -3.36 25.61 11.57
CA ARG A 256 -4.57 25.23 12.31
C ARG A 256 -4.38 23.87 12.97
N TYR A 257 -3.45 23.76 13.91
CA TYR A 257 -3.06 22.49 14.53
C TYR A 257 -4.21 21.74 15.22
N ASP A 258 -5.16 22.46 15.84
CA ASP A 258 -6.40 21.88 16.37
C ASP A 258 -7.20 21.11 15.30
N GLN A 259 -7.19 21.61 14.06
CA GLN A 259 -7.90 21.00 12.94
C GLN A 259 -7.09 19.91 12.23
N VAL A 260 -5.76 20.03 12.24
CA VAL A 260 -4.87 18.94 11.82
C VAL A 260 -5.11 17.70 12.68
N SER A 261 -5.18 17.87 14.00
CA SER A 261 -5.28 16.75 14.94
C SER A 261 -6.60 16.01 14.89
N ILE A 262 -7.72 16.71 14.79
CA ILE A 262 -9.02 16.05 14.60
C ILE A 262 -9.10 15.34 13.24
N THR A 263 -8.53 15.94 12.18
CA THR A 263 -8.47 15.31 10.85
C THR A 263 -7.64 14.02 10.89
N LEU A 264 -6.48 14.04 11.55
CA LEU A 264 -5.64 12.85 11.73
C LEU A 264 -6.36 11.78 12.55
N LEU A 265 -7.04 12.16 13.65
CA LEU A 265 -7.81 11.21 14.44
C LEU A 265 -8.91 10.56 13.60
N LEU A 266 -9.65 11.33 12.81
CA LEU A 266 -10.68 10.79 11.93
C LEU A 266 -10.11 9.81 10.90
N ILE A 267 -8.98 10.15 10.27
CA ILE A 267 -8.29 9.23 9.34
C ILE A 267 -7.90 7.93 10.06
N ILE A 268 -7.31 8.02 11.25
CA ILE A 268 -6.93 6.84 12.06
C ILE A 268 -8.15 5.97 12.39
N VAL A 269 -9.26 6.59 12.83
CA VAL A 269 -10.50 5.89 13.15
C VAL A 269 -11.03 5.16 11.92
N VAL A 270 -11.12 5.84 10.77
CA VAL A 270 -11.64 5.23 9.54
C VAL A 270 -10.73 4.12 9.04
N VAL A 271 -9.40 4.33 9.01
CA VAL A 271 -8.44 3.28 8.61
C VAL A 271 -8.55 2.07 9.53
N SER A 272 -8.66 2.27 10.85
CA SER A 272 -8.80 1.18 11.83
C SER A 272 -10.10 0.40 11.61
N VAL A 273 -11.21 1.08 11.36
CA VAL A 273 -12.49 0.45 11.02
C VAL A 273 -12.37 -0.35 9.72
N LEU A 274 -11.75 0.22 8.68
CA LEU A 274 -11.55 -0.45 7.39
C LEU A 274 -10.67 -1.69 7.50
N ASP A 275 -9.59 -1.65 8.26
CA ASP A 275 -8.70 -2.80 8.48
C ASP A 275 -9.44 -3.93 9.23
N VAL A 276 -10.16 -3.61 10.32
CA VAL A 276 -10.95 -4.59 11.08
C VAL A 276 -12.02 -5.24 10.20
N LEU A 277 -12.75 -4.45 9.41
CA LEU A 277 -13.78 -4.94 8.48
C LEU A 277 -13.16 -5.81 7.38
N SER A 278 -12.07 -5.36 6.76
CA SER A 278 -11.34 -6.08 5.71
C SER A 278 -10.78 -7.41 6.22
N GLY A 279 -10.22 -7.42 7.43
CA GLY A 279 -9.73 -8.62 8.10
C GLY A 279 -10.84 -9.63 8.42
N ARG A 280 -12.00 -9.15 8.88
CA ARG A 280 -13.17 -10.02 9.16
C ARG A 280 -13.75 -10.61 7.88
N LEU A 281 -13.88 -9.81 6.82
CA LEU A 281 -14.34 -10.26 5.51
C LEU A 281 -13.37 -11.27 4.90
N ARG A 282 -12.06 -11.02 4.97
CA ARG A 282 -11.03 -11.95 4.47
C ARG A 282 -11.11 -13.31 5.16
N ARG A 283 -11.21 -13.35 6.49
CA ARG A 283 -11.40 -14.61 7.23
C ARG A 283 -12.66 -15.33 6.78
N TRP A 284 -13.78 -14.62 6.70
CA TRP A 284 -15.05 -15.21 6.27
C TRP A 284 -15.00 -15.81 4.86
N VAL A 285 -14.33 -15.13 3.93
CA VAL A 285 -14.22 -15.54 2.52
C VAL A 285 -13.24 -16.70 2.34
N LEU A 286 -12.10 -16.70 3.03
CA LEU A 286 -11.05 -17.71 2.86
C LEU A 286 -11.29 -18.97 3.70
N GLU A 287 -11.76 -18.82 4.94
CA GLU A 287 -11.96 -19.94 5.86
C GLU A 287 -13.33 -20.60 5.68
N GLY A 288 -14.23 -19.97 4.91
CA GLY A 288 -15.54 -20.46 4.47
C GLY A 288 -16.27 -21.27 5.52
N LYS A 289 -17.12 -20.63 6.34
CA LYS A 289 -17.94 -21.24 7.44
C LYS A 289 -17.67 -22.74 7.65
N LYS A 290 -16.86 -23.07 8.66
CA LYS A 290 -17.04 -24.36 9.35
C LYS A 290 -18.47 -24.46 9.86
#